data_AF-A0A6I4UYP8-F1
#
_entry.id   AF-A0A6I4UYP8-F1
#
_cell.length_a   1.000
_cell.length_b   1.000
_cell.length_c   1.000
_cell.angle_alpha   90.00
_cell.angle_beta   90.00
_cell.angle_gamma   90.00
#
_symmetry.space_group_name_H-M   'P 1'
#
loop_
_entity.id
_entity.type
_entity.pdbx_description
1 polymer ?
#
loop_
_entity_poly.entity_id
_entity_poly.type
_entity_poly.pdbx_seq_one_letter_code
_entity_poly.pdbx_strand_id
1 'polypeptide(L)'
;MRNTIRIILGAAALLVAAPLSAATPRGDEPVAVPTSIKQGIDFVYVDPEMSSVAQRRQRPQNWLRRIFSRDWRDGNRRNAPNPIFEQLGRGLELYQASWGSLPQVKVPAGPVLKAGAKGKRVDTLRTRLGLAPGGGYDAALTRRVAEYQHVHGLEADGIAGRATIASLNQGAEHYARRIAINVERAWRLPRTNTFERYVIVDSGIAEAYLYENDRFAEGMRVIVGSPKTKTPMLAVIMRNARANPYWNVPPDMISNLTAKRVLAQGTDYLKNFHYEVLSDWTPTAQVVDPKRIDWKLVAAGKSGVRVRQLPGPWNSMGEMKFEMPNDYGIYLHDTPVKELFAKDDRWLSNGCVRLEDYRRFAEWVFGEVPRTNSNAEQVIPLPRPVPVYMTYFTVSPAAGGVIFRDDPYGFDELAMPQMFDGEGQLALAS
;
A
#
# COMPACT_ATOMS: atom_id res chain seq x y z
N MET A 1 -52.77 -42.72 44.06
CA MET A 1 -52.18 -41.82 43.05
C MET A 1 -50.76 -42.28 42.77
N ARG A 2 -50.49 -42.79 41.56
CA ARG A 2 -49.17 -43.28 41.14
C ARG A 2 -48.32 -42.09 40.69
N ASN A 3 -47.24 -41.79 41.40
CA ASN A 3 -46.21 -40.86 40.93
C ASN A 3 -44.98 -41.64 40.46
N THR A 4 -44.81 -41.70 39.15
CA THR A 4 -43.63 -42.20 38.44
C THR A 4 -42.54 -41.13 38.46
N ILE A 5 -41.44 -41.38 39.18
CA ILE A 5 -40.22 -40.58 39.11
C ILE A 5 -39.40 -41.09 37.91
N ARG A 6 -39.24 -40.25 36.89
CA ARG A 6 -38.32 -40.49 35.76
C ARG A 6 -36.91 -40.04 36.16
N ILE A 7 -35.99 -40.99 36.27
CA ILE A 7 -34.55 -40.73 36.37
C ILE A 7 -34.02 -40.52 34.95
N ILE A 8 -33.59 -39.30 34.62
CA ILE A 8 -32.89 -38.99 33.38
C ILE A 8 -31.38 -39.14 33.65
N LEU A 9 -30.75 -40.17 33.08
CA LEU A 9 -29.30 -40.26 33.00
C LEU A 9 -28.80 -39.19 32.02
N GLY A 10 -28.06 -38.20 32.54
CA GLY A 10 -27.29 -37.26 31.72
C GLY A 10 -26.00 -37.93 31.24
N ALA A 11 -25.89 -38.18 29.94
CA ALA A 11 -24.65 -38.61 29.32
C ALA A 11 -23.64 -37.45 29.34
N ALA A 12 -22.53 -37.61 30.05
CA ALA A 12 -21.40 -36.70 29.99
C ALA A 12 -20.70 -36.86 28.63
N ALA A 13 -20.92 -35.92 27.72
CA ALA A 13 -20.18 -35.83 26.47
C ALA A 13 -18.77 -35.29 26.76
N LEU A 14 -17.78 -36.18 26.75
CA LEU A 14 -16.36 -35.84 26.67
C LEU A 14 -16.11 -35.12 25.34
N LEU A 15 -15.96 -33.80 25.39
CA LEU A 15 -15.45 -32.98 24.29
C LEU A 15 -13.97 -33.32 24.06
N VAL A 16 -13.72 -34.22 23.13
CA VAL A 16 -12.38 -34.40 22.55
C VAL A 16 -12.11 -33.15 21.71
N ALA A 17 -11.26 -32.26 22.21
CA ALA A 17 -10.74 -31.15 21.45
C ALA A 17 -9.95 -31.71 20.26
N ALA A 18 -10.51 -31.58 19.05
CA ALA A 18 -9.75 -31.84 17.83
C ALA A 18 -8.56 -30.87 17.80
N PRO A 19 -7.34 -31.33 17.49
CA PRO A 19 -6.23 -30.42 17.32
C PRO A 19 -6.59 -29.44 16.21
N LEU A 20 -6.38 -28.15 16.48
CA LEU A 20 -6.34 -27.12 15.45
C LEU A 20 -5.44 -27.64 14.34
N SER A 21 -6.03 -27.93 13.18
CA SER A 21 -5.29 -28.33 11.99
C SER A 21 -4.22 -27.27 11.75
N ALA A 22 -2.96 -27.65 11.98
CA ALA A 22 -1.83 -26.81 11.61
C ALA A 22 -1.95 -26.61 10.10
N ALA A 23 -2.35 -25.40 9.68
CA ALA A 23 -2.37 -25.03 8.29
C ALA A 23 -1.02 -25.43 7.68
N THR A 24 -1.05 -26.13 6.56
CA THR A 24 0.14 -26.43 5.76
C THR A 24 0.96 -25.14 5.66
N PRO A 25 2.28 -25.14 5.94
CA PRO A 25 3.07 -23.91 5.84
C PRO A 25 2.83 -23.29 4.47
N ARG A 26 2.20 -22.11 4.43
CA ARG A 26 2.14 -21.32 3.20
C ARG A 26 3.60 -21.05 2.83
N GLY A 27 4.05 -21.53 1.68
CA GLY A 27 5.46 -21.45 1.30
C GLY A 27 5.98 -20.02 1.43
N ASP A 28 7.18 -19.85 1.99
CA ASP A 28 7.79 -18.56 2.30
C ASP A 28 8.27 -17.77 1.06
N GLU A 29 8.02 -18.29 -0.15
CA GLU A 29 8.55 -17.81 -1.42
C GLU A 29 7.45 -17.56 -2.46
N PRO A 30 7.58 -16.52 -3.29
CA PRO A 30 6.55 -16.13 -4.24
C PRO A 30 6.35 -17.22 -5.30
N VAL A 31 5.17 -17.85 -5.28
CA VAL A 31 4.73 -18.81 -6.32
C VAL A 31 4.29 -18.08 -7.61
N ALA A 32 4.09 -16.76 -7.56
CA ALA A 32 3.85 -15.89 -8.71
C ALA A 32 4.14 -14.42 -8.38
N VAL A 33 4.50 -13.59 -9.37
CA VAL A 33 4.29 -12.14 -9.25
C VAL A 33 2.80 -11.89 -9.04
N PRO A 34 2.39 -11.10 -8.03
CA PRO A 34 0.98 -10.87 -7.76
C PRO A 34 0.30 -10.33 -9.03
N THR A 35 -0.73 -11.04 -9.48
CA THR A 35 -1.66 -10.46 -10.44
C THR A 35 -2.32 -9.24 -9.78
N SER A 36 -2.63 -8.21 -10.55
CA SER A 36 -3.28 -7.02 -9.99
C SER A 36 -4.58 -7.41 -9.32
N ILE A 37 -4.61 -7.40 -7.99
CA ILE A 37 -5.84 -7.56 -7.23
C ILE A 37 -6.70 -6.34 -7.55
N LYS A 38 -7.98 -6.53 -7.88
CA LYS A 38 -8.92 -5.41 -7.96
C LYS A 38 -9.13 -4.87 -6.55
N GLN A 39 -8.30 -3.91 -6.16
CA GLN A 39 -8.39 -3.23 -4.87
C GLN A 39 -8.73 -1.77 -5.13
N GLY A 40 -9.75 -1.30 -4.42
CA GLY A 40 -10.06 0.12 -4.31
C GLY A 40 -9.91 0.57 -2.87
N ILE A 41 -10.59 -0.12 -1.96
CA ILE A 41 -10.69 0.25 -0.53
C ILE A 41 -10.25 -0.86 0.41
N ASP A 42 -10.55 -2.13 0.08
CA ASP A 42 -10.39 -3.22 1.01
C ASP A 42 -8.97 -3.80 1.03
N PHE A 43 -8.51 -4.08 2.25
CA PHE A 43 -7.28 -4.80 2.51
C PHE A 43 -7.53 -6.30 2.38
N VAL A 44 -6.51 -7.03 1.93
CA VAL A 44 -6.46 -8.47 2.17
C VAL A 44 -5.89 -8.72 3.56
N TYR A 45 -6.71 -9.28 4.44
CA TYR A 45 -6.29 -9.65 5.80
C TYR A 45 -5.74 -11.08 5.79
N VAL A 46 -4.43 -11.21 5.97
CA VAL A 46 -3.72 -12.48 5.80
C VAL A 46 -3.80 -13.35 7.06
N ASP A 47 -3.60 -12.72 8.23
CA ASP A 47 -3.67 -13.36 9.54
C ASP A 47 -5.04 -13.13 10.21
N PRO A 48 -5.62 -14.15 10.88
CA PRO A 48 -6.87 -13.97 11.63
C PRO A 48 -6.79 -12.91 12.72
N GLU A 49 -5.63 -12.77 13.37
CA GLU A 49 -5.35 -11.77 14.41
C GLU A 49 -5.54 -10.33 13.89
N MET A 50 -5.26 -10.09 12.61
CA MET A 50 -5.42 -8.80 11.94
C MET A 50 -6.88 -8.50 11.59
N SER A 51 -7.77 -9.51 11.61
CA SER A 51 -9.20 -9.35 11.31
C SER A 51 -9.99 -8.69 12.43
N SER A 52 -9.42 -8.54 13.63
CA SER A 52 -10.01 -7.76 14.72
C SER A 52 -10.13 -6.25 14.37
N VAL A 53 -9.34 -5.77 13.40
CA VAL A 53 -9.37 -4.40 12.87
C VAL A 53 -10.45 -4.20 11.81
N ALA A 54 -10.79 -5.25 11.06
CA ALA A 54 -11.87 -5.22 10.09
C ALA A 54 -12.94 -6.25 10.44
N GLN A 55 -14.06 -5.80 11.02
CA GLN A 55 -15.29 -6.58 10.96
C GLN A 55 -15.51 -6.97 9.49
N ARG A 56 -15.35 -8.27 9.19
CA ARG A 56 -15.21 -8.90 7.85
C ARG A 56 -16.34 -8.60 6.84
N ARG A 57 -17.28 -7.71 7.15
CA ARG A 57 -18.44 -7.31 6.33
C ARG A 57 -18.82 -5.84 6.55
N GLN A 58 -17.85 -4.93 6.60
CA GLN A 58 -18.17 -3.49 6.65
C GLN A 58 -18.48 -2.98 5.25
N ARG A 59 -19.78 -2.80 4.94
CA ARG A 59 -20.19 -2.14 3.71
C ARG A 59 -19.68 -0.69 3.70
N PRO A 60 -19.09 -0.21 2.58
CA PRO A 60 -18.61 1.16 2.46
C PRO A 60 -19.71 2.20 2.72
N GLN A 61 -20.98 1.82 2.53
CA GLN A 61 -22.18 2.68 2.61
C GLN A 61 -22.38 3.44 3.93
N ASN A 62 -21.72 3.05 5.04
CA ASN A 62 -21.85 3.74 6.34
C ASN A 62 -20.72 4.74 6.62
N TRP A 63 -19.89 5.08 5.64
CA TRP A 63 -18.69 5.92 5.82
C TRP A 63 -19.02 7.32 6.37
N LEU A 64 -20.05 7.98 5.84
CA LEU A 64 -20.52 9.29 6.33
C LEU A 64 -20.90 9.24 7.81
N ARG A 65 -21.67 8.23 8.21
CA ARG A 65 -22.08 8.05 9.61
C ARG A 65 -20.88 7.86 10.53
N ARG A 66 -19.79 7.21 10.08
CA ARG A 66 -18.57 7.00 10.90
C ARG A 66 -17.74 8.27 11.07
N ILE A 67 -17.63 9.09 10.02
CA ILE A 67 -16.89 10.36 10.08
C ILE A 67 -17.60 11.35 11.02
N PHE A 68 -18.92 11.37 10.97
CA PHE A 68 -19.76 12.34 11.68
C PHE A 68 -20.42 11.81 12.96
N SER A 69 -20.26 10.52 13.32
CA SER A 69 -20.73 10.03 14.62
C SER A 69 -19.90 10.64 15.75
N ARG A 70 -20.57 11.06 16.82
CA ARG A 70 -19.92 11.63 18.03
C ARG A 70 -19.30 10.57 18.93
N ASP A 71 -19.68 9.30 18.76
CA ASP A 71 -19.37 8.16 19.65
C ASP A 71 -17.87 7.94 19.96
N TRP A 72 -16.98 8.45 19.11
CA TRP A 72 -15.52 8.34 19.25
C TRP A 72 -14.84 9.69 19.53
N ARG A 73 -15.50 10.81 19.25
CA ARG A 73 -15.02 12.16 19.60
C ARG A 73 -15.15 12.43 21.11
N ASP A 74 -16.10 11.75 21.77
CA ASP A 74 -16.37 11.86 23.20
C ASP A 74 -15.48 10.93 24.04
N GLY A 75 -14.17 11.22 24.06
CA GLY A 75 -13.26 10.98 25.19
C GLY A 75 -12.86 9.55 25.58
N ASN A 76 -13.57 8.49 25.15
CA ASN A 76 -13.18 7.12 25.48
C ASN A 76 -12.06 6.62 24.54
N ARG A 77 -10.82 7.05 24.80
CA ARG A 77 -9.63 6.81 23.97
C ARG A 77 -9.17 5.35 23.85
N ARG A 78 -9.79 4.41 24.56
CA ARG A 78 -9.47 2.99 24.38
C ARG A 78 -10.13 2.50 23.10
N ASN A 79 -9.32 2.03 22.15
CA ASN A 79 -9.77 1.46 20.88
C ASN A 79 -10.42 2.48 19.92
N ALA A 80 -9.99 3.75 19.96
CA ALA A 80 -10.37 4.77 18.99
C ALA A 80 -9.81 4.45 17.58
N PRO A 81 -10.43 4.92 16.48
CA PRO A 81 -9.87 4.83 15.14
C PRO A 81 -8.42 5.34 15.04
N ASN A 82 -7.70 4.89 14.01
CA ASN A 82 -6.32 5.33 13.78
C ASN A 82 -6.25 6.87 13.64
N PRO A 83 -5.21 7.56 14.17
CA PRO A 83 -5.08 9.01 14.05
C PRO A 83 -5.16 9.55 12.62
N ILE A 84 -4.72 8.79 11.62
CA ILE A 84 -4.83 9.17 10.21
C ILE A 84 -6.29 9.31 9.79
N PHE A 85 -7.18 8.43 10.28
CA PHE A 85 -8.62 8.51 10.03
C PHE A 85 -9.22 9.82 10.57
N GLU A 86 -8.85 10.22 11.79
CA GLU A 86 -9.27 11.50 12.40
C GLU A 86 -8.81 12.71 11.59
N GLN A 87 -7.55 12.69 11.19
CA GLN A 87 -6.95 13.80 10.48
C GLN A 87 -7.55 13.97 9.08
N LEU A 88 -7.79 12.87 8.36
CA LEU A 88 -8.46 12.90 7.06
C LEU A 88 -9.94 13.30 7.19
N GLY A 89 -10.64 12.86 8.24
CA GLY A 89 -12.02 13.27 8.52
C GLY A 89 -12.13 14.78 8.75
N ARG A 90 -11.27 15.36 9.59
CA ARG A 90 -11.16 16.82 9.76
C ARG A 90 -10.74 17.52 8.46
N GLY A 91 -9.83 16.90 7.72
CA GLY A 91 -9.38 17.37 6.41
C GLY A 91 -10.52 17.50 5.40
N LEU A 92 -11.49 16.57 5.41
CA LEU A 92 -12.70 16.65 4.59
C LEU A 92 -13.56 17.85 4.98
N GLU A 93 -13.80 18.05 6.28
CA GLU A 93 -14.58 19.20 6.80
C GLU A 93 -13.92 20.53 6.37
N LEU A 94 -12.60 20.65 6.56
CA LEU A 94 -11.83 21.84 6.15
C LEU A 94 -11.83 22.05 4.64
N TYR A 95 -11.72 20.97 3.86
CA TYR A 95 -11.77 21.05 2.40
C TYR A 95 -13.13 21.56 1.92
N GLN A 96 -14.22 21.03 2.49
CA GLN A 96 -15.59 21.46 2.18
C GLN A 96 -15.82 22.94 2.52
N ALA A 97 -15.37 23.39 3.70
CA ALA A 97 -15.48 24.77 4.15
C ALA A 97 -14.62 25.76 3.33
N SER A 98 -13.55 25.28 2.68
CA SER A 98 -12.63 26.10 1.89
C SER A 98 -12.86 25.91 0.38
N TRP A 99 -12.06 25.07 -0.27
CA TRP A 99 -12.11 24.79 -1.71
C TRP A 99 -13.47 24.25 -2.18
N GLY A 100 -14.17 23.53 -1.30
CA GLY A 100 -15.48 22.96 -1.57
C GLY A 100 -16.60 23.98 -1.73
N SER A 101 -16.49 25.12 -1.05
CA SER A 101 -17.50 26.20 -1.05
C SER A 101 -17.36 27.17 -2.24
N LEU A 102 -16.26 27.10 -3.00
CA LEU A 102 -15.99 28.02 -4.10
C LEU A 102 -16.94 27.78 -5.30
N PRO A 103 -17.18 28.80 -6.15
CA PRO A 103 -17.98 28.65 -7.36
C PRO A 103 -17.47 27.52 -8.26
N GLN A 104 -18.33 26.60 -8.68
CA GLN A 104 -17.97 25.44 -9.52
C GLN A 104 -18.04 25.75 -11.03
N VAL A 105 -17.76 26.99 -11.43
CA VAL A 105 -17.77 27.41 -12.84
C VAL A 105 -16.64 26.73 -13.61
N LYS A 106 -16.97 26.06 -14.73
CA LYS A 106 -15.95 25.40 -15.56
C LYS A 106 -15.11 26.43 -16.30
N VAL A 107 -13.79 26.33 -16.18
CA VAL A 107 -12.86 27.19 -16.92
C VAL A 107 -12.63 26.56 -18.30
N PRO A 108 -12.94 27.25 -19.42
CA PRO A 108 -12.74 26.70 -20.75
C PRO A 108 -11.27 26.33 -21.03
N ALA A 109 -11.07 25.20 -21.72
CA ALA A 109 -9.77 24.81 -22.24
C ALA A 109 -9.21 25.90 -23.19
N GLY A 110 -7.88 25.96 -23.32
CA GLY A 110 -7.21 26.93 -24.17
C GLY A 110 -5.77 27.21 -23.74
N PRO A 111 -5.17 28.30 -24.24
CA PRO A 111 -3.80 28.68 -23.90
C PRO A 111 -3.55 28.85 -22.40
N VAL A 112 -2.29 28.71 -21.99
CA VAL A 112 -1.82 28.90 -20.62
C VAL A 112 -2.19 30.30 -20.11
N LEU A 113 -2.71 30.38 -18.89
CA LEU A 113 -3.01 31.65 -18.21
C LEU A 113 -1.92 31.90 -17.16
N LYS A 114 -1.27 33.07 -17.25
CA LYS A 114 -0.18 33.50 -16.37
C LYS A 114 -0.21 35.01 -16.19
N ALA A 115 0.68 35.53 -15.35
CA ALA A 115 0.81 36.95 -15.04
C ALA A 115 0.66 37.86 -16.27
N GLY A 116 -0.20 38.87 -16.17
CA GLY A 116 -0.49 39.83 -17.24
C GLY A 116 -1.58 39.41 -18.23
N ALA A 117 -2.04 38.14 -18.22
CA ALA A 117 -3.17 37.70 -19.04
C ALA A 117 -4.47 38.42 -18.65
N LYS A 118 -5.34 38.65 -19.64
CA LYS A 118 -6.64 39.34 -19.49
C LYS A 118 -7.75 38.62 -20.27
N GLY A 119 -8.99 39.03 -20.03
CA GLY A 119 -10.17 38.59 -20.78
C GLY A 119 -10.99 37.51 -20.08
N LYS A 120 -12.08 37.10 -20.71
CA LYS A 120 -13.16 36.29 -20.12
C LYS A 120 -12.69 34.98 -19.46
N ARG A 121 -11.67 34.31 -20.01
CA ARG A 121 -11.10 33.08 -19.43
C ARG A 121 -10.41 33.35 -18.09
N VAL A 122 -9.73 34.49 -17.96
CA VAL A 122 -9.12 34.91 -16.70
C VAL A 122 -10.19 35.27 -15.69
N ASP A 123 -11.24 35.99 -16.09
CA ASP A 123 -12.35 36.31 -15.20
C ASP A 123 -13.07 35.05 -14.69
N THR A 124 -13.24 34.05 -15.57
CA THR A 124 -13.82 32.76 -15.17
C THR A 124 -12.92 32.02 -14.18
N LEU A 125 -11.60 32.03 -14.39
CA LEU A 125 -10.64 31.44 -13.44
C LEU A 125 -10.64 32.18 -12.09
N ARG A 126 -10.75 33.52 -12.09
CA ARG A 126 -10.88 34.33 -10.87
C ARG A 126 -12.12 33.91 -10.09
N THR A 127 -13.29 33.90 -10.73
CA THR A 127 -14.54 33.46 -10.11
C THR A 127 -14.44 32.03 -9.58
N ARG A 128 -13.85 31.10 -10.36
CA ARG A 128 -13.63 29.71 -9.94
C ARG A 128 -12.80 29.60 -8.65
N LEU A 129 -11.86 30.51 -8.45
CA LEU A 129 -10.96 30.54 -7.29
C LEU A 129 -11.43 31.48 -6.17
N GLY A 130 -12.66 32.00 -6.25
CA GLY A 130 -13.27 32.87 -5.23
C GLY A 130 -12.85 34.33 -5.29
N LEU A 131 -12.24 34.77 -6.40
CA LEU A 131 -11.84 36.16 -6.62
C LEU A 131 -12.86 36.90 -7.50
N ALA A 132 -13.00 38.21 -7.29
CA ALA A 132 -13.84 39.05 -8.14
C ALA A 132 -13.30 39.11 -9.58
N PRO A 133 -14.15 39.07 -10.63
CA PRO A 133 -13.73 39.20 -12.02
C PRO A 133 -13.18 40.60 -12.35
N GLY A 134 -12.53 40.77 -13.50
CA GLY A 134 -12.06 42.07 -14.02
C GLY A 134 -10.64 42.49 -13.62
N GLY A 135 -10.00 41.78 -12.68
CA GLY A 135 -8.64 42.09 -12.20
C GLY A 135 -7.49 41.58 -13.08
N GLY A 136 -7.78 40.81 -14.14
CA GLY A 136 -6.76 40.12 -14.93
C GLY A 136 -5.99 39.07 -14.11
N TYR A 137 -4.86 38.61 -14.66
CA TYR A 137 -3.98 37.65 -13.98
C TYR A 137 -2.94 38.41 -13.16
N ASP A 138 -3.42 38.97 -12.05
CA ASP A 138 -2.65 39.75 -11.08
C ASP A 138 -1.97 38.85 -10.04
N ALA A 139 -1.19 39.48 -9.14
CA ALA A 139 -0.49 38.76 -8.08
C ALA A 139 -1.42 38.01 -7.13
N ALA A 140 -2.67 38.48 -6.95
CA ALA A 140 -3.65 37.78 -6.12
C ALA A 140 -4.10 36.47 -6.78
N LEU A 141 -4.37 36.48 -8.09
CA LEU A 141 -4.70 35.27 -8.82
C LEU A 141 -3.50 34.31 -8.90
N THR A 142 -2.29 34.80 -9.14
CA THR A 142 -1.07 33.97 -9.14
C THR A 142 -0.91 33.21 -7.82
N ARG A 143 -1.02 33.91 -6.67
CA ARG A 143 -0.95 33.25 -5.36
C ARG A 143 -2.06 32.23 -5.17
N ARG A 144 -3.28 32.58 -5.55
CA ARG A 144 -4.44 31.69 -5.38
C ARG A 144 -4.33 30.43 -6.24
N VAL A 145 -3.75 30.53 -7.43
CA VAL A 145 -3.45 29.39 -8.29
C VAL A 145 -2.35 28.52 -7.67
N ALA A 146 -1.28 29.12 -7.14
CA ALA A 146 -0.20 28.39 -6.48
C ALA A 146 -0.70 27.64 -5.22
N GLU A 147 -1.56 28.26 -4.41
CA GLU A 147 -2.22 27.63 -3.27
C GLU A 147 -3.08 26.42 -3.70
N TYR A 148 -3.87 26.59 -4.77
CA TYR A 148 -4.68 25.51 -5.33
C TYR A 148 -3.78 24.36 -5.79
N GLN A 149 -2.72 24.67 -6.56
CA GLN A 149 -1.77 23.68 -7.07
C GLN A 149 -1.12 22.90 -5.94
N HIS A 150 -0.61 23.59 -4.92
CA HIS A 150 0.01 22.96 -3.75
C HIS A 150 -0.95 21.96 -3.06
N VAL A 151 -2.18 22.38 -2.78
CA VAL A 151 -3.20 21.51 -2.15
C VAL A 151 -3.52 20.32 -3.05
N HIS A 152 -3.62 20.53 -4.36
CA HIS A 152 -4.09 19.52 -5.32
C HIS A 152 -2.96 18.67 -5.93
N GLY A 153 -1.76 18.71 -5.34
CA GLY A 153 -0.63 17.86 -5.75
C GLY A 153 -0.02 18.25 -7.10
N LEU A 154 -0.20 19.49 -7.53
CA LEU A 154 0.38 20.04 -8.75
C LEU A 154 1.62 20.88 -8.42
N GLU A 155 2.47 21.10 -9.42
CA GLU A 155 3.56 22.08 -9.32
C GLU A 155 2.99 23.47 -9.02
N ALA A 156 3.40 24.05 -7.89
CA ALA A 156 2.85 25.30 -7.36
C ALA A 156 3.54 26.55 -7.94
N ASP A 157 3.56 26.65 -9.27
CA ASP A 157 4.21 27.73 -10.02
C ASP A 157 3.33 28.99 -10.19
N GLY A 158 2.05 28.92 -9.78
CA GLY A 158 1.09 30.01 -9.95
C GLY A 158 0.72 30.26 -11.41
N ILE A 159 0.92 29.28 -12.29
CA ILE A 159 0.55 29.31 -13.71
C ILE A 159 -0.60 28.33 -13.96
N ALA A 160 -1.70 28.83 -14.51
CA ALA A 160 -2.85 27.99 -14.84
C ALA A 160 -2.68 27.36 -16.23
N GLY A 161 -1.87 26.30 -16.28
CA GLY A 161 -1.68 25.43 -17.43
C GLY A 161 -2.78 24.38 -17.60
N ARG A 162 -2.57 23.44 -18.54
CA ARG A 162 -3.56 22.40 -18.88
C ARG A 162 -3.93 21.53 -17.67
N ALA A 163 -2.93 21.10 -16.88
CA ALA A 163 -3.14 20.27 -15.70
C ALA A 163 -3.97 21.00 -14.63
N THR A 164 -3.63 22.25 -14.31
CA THR A 164 -4.36 23.09 -13.36
C THR A 164 -5.82 23.29 -13.76
N ILE A 165 -6.08 23.61 -15.04
CA ILE A 165 -7.46 23.79 -15.53
C ILE A 165 -8.24 22.47 -15.52
N ALA A 166 -7.61 21.35 -15.91
CA ALA A 166 -8.24 20.03 -15.86
C ALA A 166 -8.61 19.65 -14.42
N SER A 167 -7.69 19.83 -13.48
CA SER A 167 -7.87 19.65 -12.04
C SER A 167 -9.05 20.47 -11.51
N LEU A 168 -9.08 21.78 -11.77
CA LEU A 168 -10.16 22.66 -11.34
C LEU A 168 -11.54 22.20 -11.86
N ASN A 169 -11.58 21.69 -13.09
CA ASN A 169 -12.80 21.26 -13.75
C ASN A 169 -13.31 19.87 -13.30
N GLN A 170 -12.53 19.10 -12.53
CA GLN A 170 -13.03 17.89 -11.85
C GLN A 170 -14.10 18.24 -10.80
N GLY A 171 -14.01 19.43 -10.20
CA GLY A 171 -14.99 19.92 -9.24
C GLY A 171 -14.71 19.49 -7.80
N ALA A 172 -15.27 20.23 -6.85
CA ALA A 172 -15.08 20.00 -5.43
C ALA A 172 -15.61 18.63 -4.97
N GLU A 173 -16.73 18.19 -5.53
CA GLU A 173 -17.34 16.90 -5.19
C GLU A 173 -16.42 15.72 -5.52
N HIS A 174 -15.72 15.77 -6.66
CA HIS A 174 -14.72 14.77 -7.03
C HIS A 174 -13.63 14.65 -5.97
N TYR A 175 -13.05 15.77 -5.54
CA TYR A 175 -12.00 15.80 -4.53
C TYR A 175 -12.50 15.41 -3.14
N ALA A 176 -13.71 15.82 -2.76
CA ALA A 176 -14.34 15.38 -1.51
C ALA A 176 -14.53 13.85 -1.48
N ARG A 177 -14.92 13.24 -2.60
CA ARG A 177 -14.99 11.79 -2.76
C ARG A 177 -13.63 11.11 -2.65
N ARG A 178 -12.57 11.70 -3.23
CA ARG A 178 -11.18 11.21 -3.06
C ARG A 178 -10.74 11.25 -1.60
N ILE A 179 -11.04 12.33 -0.86
CA ILE A 179 -10.77 12.38 0.58
C ILE A 179 -11.53 11.27 1.30
N ALA A 180 -12.82 11.10 1.01
CA ALA A 180 -13.66 10.05 1.61
C ALA A 180 -13.13 8.63 1.38
N ILE A 181 -12.65 8.32 0.16
CA ILE A 181 -11.98 7.05 -0.15
C ILE A 181 -10.78 6.83 0.78
N ASN A 182 -9.94 7.85 0.94
CA ASN A 182 -8.75 7.75 1.80
C ASN A 182 -9.11 7.69 3.29
N VAL A 183 -10.18 8.35 3.72
CA VAL A 183 -10.74 8.16 5.07
C VAL A 183 -11.15 6.69 5.27
N GLU A 184 -11.86 6.09 4.30
CA GLU A 184 -12.21 4.68 4.40
C GLU A 184 -10.97 3.78 4.40
N ARG A 185 -9.94 4.03 3.58
CA ARG A 185 -8.67 3.29 3.66
C ARG A 185 -8.01 3.42 5.03
N ALA A 186 -8.01 4.61 5.63
CA ALA A 186 -7.44 4.84 6.96
C ALA A 186 -8.21 4.12 8.07
N TRP A 187 -9.49 3.83 7.87
CA TRP A 187 -10.27 3.03 8.81
C TRP A 187 -9.83 1.55 8.86
N ARG A 188 -9.07 1.06 7.86
CA ARG A 188 -8.54 -0.32 7.81
C ARG A 188 -7.22 -0.46 8.56
N LEU A 189 -6.63 0.66 8.98
CA LEU A 189 -5.46 0.71 9.85
C LEU A 189 -5.81 0.31 11.29
N PRO A 190 -4.82 -0.10 12.11
CA PRO A 190 -5.11 -0.53 13.46
C PRO A 190 -5.72 0.60 14.27
N ARG A 191 -6.69 0.23 15.11
CA ARG A 191 -7.21 1.13 16.14
C ARG A 191 -6.13 1.42 17.18
N THR A 192 -6.23 2.57 17.81
CA THR A 192 -5.33 2.96 18.90
C THR A 192 -5.29 1.90 20.01
N ASN A 193 -4.10 1.67 20.55
CA ASN A 193 -3.77 0.69 21.59
C ASN A 193 -4.03 -0.77 21.19
N THR A 194 -4.18 -1.07 19.89
CA THR A 194 -4.28 -2.46 19.40
C THR A 194 -2.92 -3.14 19.40
N PHE A 195 -1.87 -2.43 19.00
CA PHE A 195 -0.51 -2.94 18.94
C PHE A 195 0.46 -1.92 19.54
N GLU A 196 1.45 -2.42 20.28
CA GLU A 196 2.54 -1.59 20.81
C GLU A 196 3.44 -1.08 19.68
N ARG A 197 3.70 -1.92 18.66
CA ARG A 197 4.50 -1.59 17.48
C ARG A 197 3.79 -2.05 16.23
N TYR A 198 3.84 -1.26 15.16
CA TYR A 198 3.38 -1.67 13.83
C TYR A 198 4.04 -0.83 12.74
N VAL A 199 4.01 -1.34 11.51
CA VAL A 199 4.54 -0.68 10.33
C VAL A 199 3.39 -0.32 9.40
N ILE A 200 3.40 0.89 8.87
CA ILE A 200 2.55 1.28 7.73
C ILE A 200 3.46 1.50 6.53
N VAL A 201 3.25 0.74 5.47
CA VAL A 201 3.88 0.97 4.17
C VAL A 201 2.83 1.58 3.26
N ASP A 202 3.01 2.83 2.89
CA ASP A 202 2.12 3.55 1.97
C ASP A 202 2.66 3.44 0.55
N SER A 203 2.06 2.54 -0.23
CA SER A 203 2.42 2.34 -1.63
C SER A 203 1.92 3.46 -2.54
N GLY A 204 1.05 4.37 -2.07
CA GLY A 204 0.58 5.53 -2.82
C GLY A 204 1.59 6.69 -2.89
N ILE A 205 2.57 6.71 -1.97
CA ILE A 205 3.67 7.69 -1.95
C ILE A 205 5.06 7.06 -1.80
N ALA A 206 5.14 5.73 -1.78
CA ALA A 206 6.39 4.97 -1.64
C ALA A 206 7.20 5.38 -0.40
N GLU A 207 6.52 5.38 0.76
CA GLU A 207 7.09 5.63 2.09
C GLU A 207 6.70 4.52 3.07
N ALA A 208 7.56 4.24 4.05
CA ALA A 208 7.25 3.39 5.20
C ALA A 208 7.39 4.17 6.50
N TYR A 209 6.49 3.89 7.43
CA TYR A 209 6.38 4.57 8.72
C TYR A 209 6.35 3.52 9.84
N LEU A 210 7.21 3.71 10.83
CA LEU A 210 7.34 2.87 12.02
C LEU A 210 6.59 3.55 13.16
N TYR A 211 5.65 2.83 13.77
CA TYR A 211 4.82 3.33 14.85
C TYR A 211 5.11 2.59 16.15
N GLU A 212 5.24 3.36 17.23
CA GLU A 212 5.32 2.84 18.61
C GLU A 212 4.27 3.51 19.48
N ASN A 213 3.42 2.73 20.13
CA ASN A 213 2.34 3.21 20.99
C ASN A 213 1.49 4.29 20.28
N ASP A 214 1.11 4.00 19.03
CA ASP A 214 0.37 4.88 18.11
C ASP A 214 1.03 6.22 17.78
N ARG A 215 2.32 6.38 18.08
CA ARG A 215 3.11 7.55 17.70
C ARG A 215 4.07 7.21 16.58
N PHE A 216 4.21 8.13 15.64
CA PHE A 216 5.27 8.07 14.64
C PHE A 216 6.62 8.04 15.37
N ALA A 217 7.37 6.97 15.18
CA ALA A 217 8.74 6.84 15.68
C ALA A 217 9.72 7.28 14.60
N GLU A 218 9.57 6.72 13.39
CA GLU A 218 10.48 7.00 12.28
C GLU A 218 9.84 6.67 10.93
N GLY A 219 10.41 7.19 9.84
CA GLY A 219 10.02 6.86 8.47
C GLY A 219 11.22 6.70 7.55
N MET A 220 11.00 6.03 6.43
CA MET A 220 12.00 5.83 5.39
C MET A 220 11.36 5.71 4.02
N ARG A 221 12.14 6.05 2.98
CA ARG A 221 11.69 5.83 1.61
C ARG A 221 11.63 4.33 1.34
N VAL A 222 10.70 3.95 0.47
CA VAL A 222 10.64 2.59 -0.06
C VAL A 222 10.55 2.60 -1.58
N ILE A 223 10.83 1.46 -2.20
CA ILE A 223 10.51 1.19 -3.60
C ILE A 223 9.44 0.13 -3.63
N VAL A 224 8.32 0.45 -4.27
CA VAL A 224 7.12 -0.40 -4.34
C VAL A 224 6.88 -0.85 -5.77
N GLY A 225 5.84 -1.67 -5.95
CA GLY A 225 5.47 -2.25 -7.24
C GLY A 225 5.26 -1.20 -8.33
N SER A 226 5.56 -1.54 -9.57
CA SER A 226 5.18 -0.72 -10.71
C SER A 226 3.66 -0.73 -10.94
N PRO A 227 3.11 0.18 -11.76
CA PRO A 227 1.70 0.11 -12.16
C PRO A 227 1.31 -1.23 -12.83
N LYS A 228 2.26 -1.99 -13.37
CA LYS A 228 2.02 -3.33 -13.95
C LYS A 228 2.00 -4.45 -12.90
N THR A 229 2.71 -4.25 -11.79
CA THR A 229 3.00 -5.23 -10.74
C THR A 229 2.77 -4.58 -9.39
N LYS A 230 1.55 -4.07 -9.21
CA LYS A 230 1.17 -3.19 -8.09
C LYS A 230 1.41 -3.88 -6.76
N THR A 231 1.94 -3.16 -5.78
CA THR A 231 1.98 -3.64 -4.40
C THR A 231 0.54 -3.67 -3.85
N PRO A 232 0.03 -4.84 -3.41
CA PRO A 232 -1.35 -4.95 -2.96
C PRO A 232 -1.55 -4.34 -1.57
N MET A 233 -2.75 -3.83 -1.29
CA MET A 233 -3.13 -3.43 0.07
C MET A 233 -3.40 -4.68 0.91
N LEU A 234 -2.66 -4.88 2.00
CA LEU A 234 -2.79 -6.07 2.85
C LEU A 234 -2.40 -5.77 4.30
N ALA A 235 -2.90 -6.61 5.20
CA ALA A 235 -2.53 -6.61 6.61
C ALA A 235 -1.99 -7.98 6.99
N VAL A 236 -0.75 -8.03 7.49
CA VAL A 236 -0.01 -9.27 7.75
C VAL A 236 0.87 -9.12 8.98
N ILE A 237 1.17 -10.21 9.67
CA ILE A 237 2.08 -10.24 10.81
C ILE A 237 3.44 -10.76 10.37
N MET A 238 4.47 -9.93 10.53
CA MET A 238 5.86 -10.29 10.34
C MET A 238 6.38 -11.01 11.59
N ARG A 239 6.94 -12.22 11.41
CA ARG A 239 7.36 -13.10 12.52
C ARG A 239 8.85 -13.44 12.52
N ASN A 240 9.50 -13.35 11.36
CA ASN A 240 10.92 -13.65 11.22
C ASN A 240 11.52 -12.85 10.06
N ALA A 241 12.83 -12.81 10.00
CA ALA A 241 13.61 -12.30 8.87
C ALA A 241 14.60 -13.37 8.42
N ARG A 242 15.11 -13.23 7.21
CA ARG A 242 16.23 -14.02 6.67
C ARG A 242 17.40 -13.10 6.41
N ALA A 243 18.52 -13.37 7.06
CA ALA A 243 19.79 -12.77 6.71
C ALA A 243 20.47 -13.58 5.59
N ASN A 244 21.21 -12.90 4.72
CA ASN A 244 21.86 -13.49 3.55
C ASN A 244 20.91 -14.34 2.70
N PRO A 245 19.75 -13.79 2.28
CA PRO A 245 18.69 -14.62 1.73
C PRO A 245 19.00 -15.11 0.31
N TYR A 246 18.55 -16.32 -0.02
CA TYR A 246 18.41 -16.74 -1.41
C TYR A 246 17.26 -15.98 -2.07
N TRP A 247 17.48 -15.43 -3.26
CA TRP A 247 16.36 -14.86 -4.02
C TRP A 247 15.76 -15.87 -4.96
N ASN A 248 14.61 -16.43 -4.60
CA ASN A 248 13.88 -17.34 -5.47
C ASN A 248 13.08 -16.52 -6.48
N VAL A 249 13.43 -16.68 -7.76
CA VAL A 249 12.88 -15.89 -8.85
C VAL A 249 11.44 -16.34 -9.10
N PRO A 250 10.45 -15.43 -9.14
CA PRO A 250 9.06 -15.79 -9.42
C PRO A 250 8.92 -16.57 -10.75
N PRO A 251 8.05 -17.59 -10.84
CA PRO A 251 7.91 -18.41 -12.06
C PRO A 251 7.63 -17.64 -13.35
N ASP A 252 6.86 -16.55 -13.28
CA ASP A 252 6.59 -15.68 -14.42
C ASP A 252 7.85 -14.91 -14.85
N MET A 253 8.72 -14.51 -13.92
CA MET A 253 10.03 -13.94 -14.25
C MET A 253 10.98 -15.00 -14.79
N ILE A 254 10.91 -16.24 -14.30
CA ILE A 254 11.69 -17.35 -14.85
C ILE A 254 11.34 -17.55 -16.34
N SER A 255 10.05 -17.62 -16.68
CA SER A 255 9.60 -17.82 -18.05
C SER A 255 9.84 -16.59 -18.94
N ASN A 256 9.46 -15.39 -18.48
CA ASN A 256 9.44 -14.20 -19.32
C ASN A 256 10.77 -13.45 -19.42
N LEU A 257 11.68 -13.65 -18.46
CA LEU A 257 12.96 -12.94 -18.40
C LEU A 257 14.14 -13.92 -18.40
N THR A 258 14.24 -14.78 -17.38
CA THR A 258 15.41 -15.64 -17.17
C THR A 258 15.59 -16.61 -18.34
N ALA A 259 14.56 -17.36 -18.72
CA ALA A 259 14.64 -18.32 -19.81
C ALA A 259 14.94 -17.65 -21.16
N LYS A 260 14.36 -16.48 -21.43
CA LYS A 260 14.66 -15.71 -22.64
C LYS A 260 16.12 -15.24 -22.68
N ARG A 261 16.68 -14.82 -21.55
CA ARG A 261 18.11 -14.45 -21.47
C ARG A 261 19.02 -15.65 -21.61
N VAL A 262 18.68 -16.80 -21.03
CA VAL A 262 19.44 -18.05 -21.24
C VAL A 262 19.40 -18.48 -22.71
N LEU A 263 18.25 -18.39 -23.37
CA LEU A 263 18.14 -18.71 -24.81
C LEU A 263 18.96 -17.76 -25.69
N ALA A 264 19.09 -16.49 -25.29
CA ALA A 264 19.82 -15.48 -26.06
C ALA A 264 21.33 -15.45 -25.77
N GLN A 265 21.75 -15.73 -24.53
CA GLN A 265 23.12 -15.53 -24.03
C GLN A 265 23.81 -16.83 -23.60
N GLY A 266 23.10 -17.97 -23.63
CA GLY A 266 23.58 -19.24 -23.11
C GLY A 266 23.42 -19.37 -21.59
N THR A 267 23.75 -20.55 -21.06
CA THR A 267 23.62 -20.84 -19.61
C THR A 267 24.62 -20.07 -18.75
N ASP A 268 25.67 -19.48 -19.35
CA ASP A 268 26.62 -18.62 -18.64
C ASP A 268 25.96 -17.39 -18.03
N TYR A 269 24.81 -16.95 -18.58
CA TYR A 269 23.96 -15.95 -17.96
C TYR A 269 23.64 -16.29 -16.49
N LEU A 270 23.30 -17.55 -16.19
CA LEU A 270 22.95 -17.96 -14.82
C LEU A 270 24.16 -17.83 -13.90
N LYS A 271 25.34 -18.25 -14.35
CA LYS A 271 26.58 -18.13 -13.58
C LYS A 271 26.95 -16.66 -13.32
N ASN A 272 26.87 -15.81 -14.34
CA ASN A 272 27.21 -14.39 -14.26
C ASN A 272 26.31 -13.61 -13.30
N PHE A 273 25.07 -14.07 -13.12
CA PHE A 273 24.12 -13.47 -12.18
C PHE A 273 23.97 -14.28 -10.88
N HIS A 274 24.83 -15.28 -10.67
CA HIS A 274 24.87 -16.12 -9.46
C HIS A 274 23.56 -16.86 -9.19
N TYR A 275 22.95 -17.40 -10.25
CA TYR A 275 21.78 -18.26 -10.16
C TYR A 275 22.17 -19.74 -10.14
N GLU A 276 21.42 -20.51 -9.37
CA GLU A 276 21.34 -21.96 -9.51
C GLU A 276 19.93 -22.39 -9.93
N VAL A 277 19.85 -23.54 -10.59
CA VAL A 277 18.60 -24.14 -11.06
C VAL A 277 18.33 -25.38 -10.23
N LEU A 278 17.10 -25.52 -9.74
CA LEU A 278 16.64 -26.70 -9.04
C LEU A 278 15.51 -27.38 -9.83
N SER A 279 15.35 -28.68 -9.58
CA SER A 279 14.39 -29.54 -10.27
C SER A 279 12.96 -29.01 -10.22
N ASP A 280 12.55 -28.46 -9.08
CA ASP A 280 11.18 -28.05 -8.77
C ASP A 280 11.16 -27.15 -7.53
N TRP A 281 9.95 -26.89 -7.01
CA TRP A 281 9.68 -26.04 -5.84
C TRP A 281 9.48 -26.84 -4.54
N THR A 282 9.75 -28.15 -4.54
CA THR A 282 9.61 -28.97 -3.33
C THR A 282 10.77 -28.72 -2.37
N PRO A 283 10.59 -28.99 -1.06
CA PRO A 283 11.68 -28.91 -0.09
C PRO A 283 12.86 -29.85 -0.40
N THR A 284 12.63 -30.88 -1.21
CA THR A 284 13.61 -31.90 -1.61
C THR A 284 14.24 -31.63 -2.98
N ALA A 285 13.97 -30.46 -3.58
CA ALA A 285 14.45 -30.11 -4.91
C ALA A 285 15.98 -30.21 -4.99
N GLN A 286 16.47 -30.82 -6.07
CA GLN A 286 17.90 -31.04 -6.30
C GLN A 286 18.45 -29.96 -7.24
N VAL A 287 19.70 -29.56 -7.03
CA VAL A 287 20.41 -28.70 -7.99
C VAL A 287 20.62 -29.49 -9.29
N VAL A 288 20.27 -28.88 -10.42
CA VAL A 288 20.34 -29.51 -11.74
C VAL A 288 21.26 -28.71 -12.66
N ASP A 289 21.99 -29.41 -13.53
CA ASP A 289 22.81 -28.77 -14.57
C ASP A 289 21.90 -27.99 -15.55
N PRO A 290 22.03 -26.65 -15.65
CA PRO A 290 21.24 -25.83 -16.55
C PRO A 290 21.28 -26.27 -18.02
N LYS A 291 22.36 -26.95 -18.46
CA LYS A 291 22.49 -27.45 -19.83
C LYS A 291 21.54 -28.62 -20.13
N ARG A 292 21.02 -29.28 -19.10
CA ARG A 292 20.07 -30.40 -19.24
C ARG A 292 18.61 -29.93 -19.28
N ILE A 293 18.35 -28.62 -19.10
CA ILE A 293 17.02 -28.05 -19.07
C ILE A 293 16.60 -27.58 -20.47
N ASP A 294 15.38 -27.94 -20.89
CA ASP A 294 14.76 -27.37 -22.08
C ASP A 294 14.24 -25.96 -21.78
N TRP A 295 15.10 -24.97 -21.99
CA TRP A 295 14.76 -23.57 -21.78
C TRP A 295 13.68 -23.03 -22.72
N LYS A 296 13.38 -23.70 -23.85
CA LYS A 296 12.24 -23.32 -24.70
C LYS A 296 10.92 -23.69 -24.01
N LEU A 297 10.86 -24.84 -23.34
CA LEU A 297 9.69 -25.21 -22.53
C LEU A 297 9.53 -24.31 -21.31
N VAL A 298 10.62 -23.92 -20.64
CA VAL A 298 10.58 -22.95 -19.54
C VAL A 298 10.06 -21.59 -20.03
N ALA A 299 10.56 -21.09 -21.16
CA ALA A 299 10.11 -19.83 -21.74
C ALA A 299 8.64 -19.86 -22.18
N ALA A 300 8.12 -21.04 -22.54
CA ALA A 300 6.71 -21.26 -22.85
C ALA A 300 5.82 -21.46 -21.60
N GLY A 301 6.40 -21.40 -20.39
CA GLY A 301 5.67 -21.63 -19.13
C GLY A 301 5.25 -23.08 -18.90
N LYS A 302 5.88 -24.04 -19.58
CA LYS A 302 5.53 -25.47 -19.57
C LYS A 302 6.46 -26.35 -18.72
N SER A 303 7.41 -25.74 -18.00
CA SER A 303 8.37 -26.43 -17.14
C SER A 303 8.49 -25.69 -15.80
N GLY A 304 8.42 -26.44 -14.70
CA GLY A 304 8.31 -25.94 -13.33
C GLY A 304 9.64 -25.83 -12.58
N VAL A 305 10.76 -25.65 -13.27
CA VAL A 305 12.07 -25.47 -12.62
C VAL A 305 12.05 -24.29 -11.66
N ARG A 306 12.81 -24.39 -10.57
CA ARG A 306 13.06 -23.27 -9.66
C ARG A 306 14.41 -22.65 -9.99
N VAL A 307 14.46 -21.33 -10.09
CA VAL A 307 15.71 -20.59 -10.24
C VAL A 307 15.87 -19.71 -9.02
N ARG A 308 17.02 -19.78 -8.34
CA ARG A 308 17.29 -18.92 -7.19
C ARG A 308 18.67 -18.28 -7.27
N GLN A 309 18.74 -17.01 -6.89
CA GLN A 309 19.99 -16.28 -6.75
C GLN A 309 20.63 -16.65 -5.42
N LEU A 310 21.94 -16.90 -5.45
CA LEU A 310 22.72 -17.21 -4.26
C LEU A 310 22.85 -15.98 -3.34
N PRO A 311 23.07 -16.18 -2.02
CA PRO A 311 23.44 -15.11 -1.11
C PRO A 311 24.71 -14.38 -1.56
N GLY A 312 24.74 -13.06 -1.39
CA GLY A 312 25.89 -12.22 -1.72
C GLY A 312 25.52 -10.74 -1.89
N PRO A 313 26.50 -9.83 -1.96
CA PRO A 313 26.25 -8.39 -2.04
C PRO A 313 25.55 -7.94 -3.34
N TRP A 314 25.54 -8.78 -4.38
CA TRP A 314 24.81 -8.56 -5.64
C TRP A 314 23.38 -9.11 -5.64
N ASN A 315 22.98 -9.80 -4.57
CA ASN A 315 21.68 -10.43 -4.49
C ASN A 315 20.57 -9.37 -4.56
N SER A 316 19.54 -9.60 -5.36
CA SER A 316 18.48 -8.62 -5.60
C SER A 316 17.65 -8.29 -4.34
N MET A 317 17.70 -9.15 -3.32
CA MET A 317 17.10 -8.94 -2.01
C MET A 317 18.06 -8.35 -0.96
N GLY A 318 19.29 -8.02 -1.37
CA GLY A 318 20.31 -7.46 -0.49
C GLY A 318 20.70 -8.38 0.65
N GLU A 319 21.04 -7.79 1.80
CA GLU A 319 21.53 -8.53 2.97
C GLU A 319 20.42 -9.11 3.85
N MET A 320 19.18 -8.63 3.76
CA MET A 320 18.09 -9.07 4.64
C MET A 320 16.72 -9.02 3.96
N LYS A 321 15.93 -10.08 4.16
CA LYS A 321 14.52 -10.21 3.79
C LYS A 321 13.68 -10.29 5.07
N PHE A 322 12.66 -9.48 5.22
CA PHE A 322 11.71 -9.57 6.33
C PHE A 322 10.44 -10.29 5.89
N GLU A 323 10.14 -11.42 6.52
CA GLU A 323 9.12 -12.33 6.03
C GLU A 323 7.73 -11.93 6.48
N MET A 324 6.82 -11.89 5.52
CA MET A 324 5.40 -11.66 5.72
C MET A 324 4.65 -12.78 5.02
N PRO A 325 4.39 -13.94 5.66
CA PRO A 325 3.77 -15.08 4.98
C PRO A 325 2.41 -14.71 4.38
N ASN A 326 2.26 -14.69 3.06
CA ASN A 326 1.03 -14.33 2.34
C ASN A 326 0.95 -14.98 0.95
N ASP A 327 -0.26 -15.12 0.43
CA ASP A 327 -0.52 -15.80 -0.86
C ASP A 327 -0.07 -14.98 -2.08
N TYR A 328 0.39 -13.75 -1.89
CA TYR A 328 0.86 -12.85 -2.94
C TYR A 328 2.39 -12.79 -3.05
N GLY A 329 3.12 -13.48 -2.17
CA GLY A 329 4.57 -13.49 -2.18
C GLY A 329 5.20 -12.11 -1.92
N ILE A 330 4.52 -11.23 -1.17
CA ILE A 330 5.01 -9.89 -0.81
C ILE A 330 5.87 -9.95 0.46
N TYR A 331 7.02 -9.29 0.45
CA TYR A 331 7.91 -9.14 1.61
C TYR A 331 8.57 -7.75 1.60
N LEU A 332 9.16 -7.38 2.74
CA LEU A 332 10.07 -6.22 2.82
C LEU A 332 11.50 -6.75 2.67
N HIS A 333 12.37 -6.06 1.97
CA HIS A 333 13.74 -6.53 1.83
C HIS A 333 14.72 -5.39 1.54
N ASP A 334 16.00 -5.68 1.74
CA ASP A 334 17.10 -4.82 1.33
C ASP A 334 17.29 -4.81 -0.20
N THR A 335 18.16 -3.96 -0.74
CA THR A 335 18.53 -3.98 -2.13
C THR A 335 19.94 -3.44 -2.33
N PRO A 336 20.74 -4.02 -3.25
CA PRO A 336 22.07 -3.49 -3.55
C PRO A 336 22.03 -2.16 -4.32
N VAL A 337 20.87 -1.79 -4.88
CA VAL A 337 20.70 -0.62 -5.75
C VAL A 337 20.10 0.55 -4.97
N LYS A 338 20.90 1.16 -4.08
CA LYS A 338 20.46 2.22 -3.15
C LYS A 338 20.18 3.57 -3.82
N GLU A 339 20.81 3.83 -4.95
CA GLU A 339 20.63 5.07 -5.71
C GLU A 339 19.19 5.31 -6.19
N LEU A 340 18.37 4.25 -6.28
CA LEU A 340 16.97 4.37 -6.70
C LEU A 340 16.08 5.08 -5.66
N PHE A 341 16.49 5.13 -4.38
CA PHE A 341 15.75 5.86 -3.35
C PHE A 341 15.84 7.39 -3.50
N ALA A 342 16.79 7.89 -4.30
CA ALA A 342 16.91 9.31 -4.64
C ALA A 342 15.89 9.77 -5.70
N LYS A 343 15.18 8.85 -6.35
CA LYS A 343 14.16 9.18 -7.35
C LYS A 343 12.86 9.61 -6.70
N ASP A 344 12.15 10.51 -7.37
CA ASP A 344 10.76 10.86 -7.02
C ASP A 344 9.81 9.71 -7.37
N ASP A 345 9.95 9.13 -8.57
CA ASP A 345 9.22 7.92 -8.99
C ASP A 345 9.91 6.65 -8.47
N ARG A 346 9.30 6.02 -7.46
CA ARG A 346 9.77 4.79 -6.81
C ARG A 346 8.81 3.60 -6.99
N TRP A 347 7.94 3.64 -7.99
CA TRP A 347 7.08 2.52 -8.40
C TRP A 347 7.81 1.60 -9.40
N LEU A 348 8.89 0.96 -8.95
CA LEU A 348 9.87 0.29 -9.81
C LEU A 348 9.97 -1.23 -9.60
N SER A 349 9.34 -1.78 -8.56
CA SER A 349 9.48 -3.20 -8.18
C SER A 349 8.44 -4.11 -8.85
N ASN A 350 8.58 -5.43 -8.66
CA ASN A 350 7.60 -6.44 -9.06
C ASN A 350 6.58 -6.76 -7.95
N GLY A 351 6.27 -5.79 -7.08
CA GLY A 351 5.25 -5.88 -6.04
C GLY A 351 5.82 -5.90 -4.62
N CYS A 352 7.00 -6.49 -4.41
CA CYS A 352 7.70 -6.48 -3.11
C CYS A 352 8.19 -5.06 -2.75
N VAL A 353 8.52 -4.86 -1.48
CA VAL A 353 8.91 -3.53 -0.98
C VAL A 353 10.39 -3.52 -0.62
N ARG A 354 11.16 -2.66 -1.27
CA ARG A 354 12.57 -2.45 -0.95
C ARG A 354 12.71 -1.33 0.07
N LEU A 355 13.47 -1.56 1.13
CA LEU A 355 13.72 -0.60 2.19
C LEU A 355 14.97 0.24 1.87
N GLU A 356 14.85 1.57 2.04
CA GLU A 356 16.00 2.48 1.93
C GLU A 356 17.10 2.08 2.91
N ASP A 357 16.73 1.87 4.18
CA ASP A 357 17.62 1.46 5.25
C ASP A 357 17.07 0.25 6.00
N TYR A 358 17.47 -0.93 5.53
CA TYR A 358 17.08 -2.18 6.18
C TYR A 358 17.76 -2.38 7.54
N ARG A 359 18.94 -1.78 7.79
CA ARG A 359 19.66 -1.93 9.06
C ARG A 359 18.91 -1.20 10.16
N ARG A 360 18.46 0.02 9.87
CA ARG A 360 17.59 0.79 10.76
C ARG A 360 16.25 0.12 11.01
N PHE A 361 15.64 -0.45 9.96
CA PHE A 361 14.43 -1.27 10.12
C PHE A 361 14.69 -2.50 11.00
N ALA A 362 15.82 -3.20 10.79
CA ALA A 362 16.23 -4.35 11.58
C ALA A 362 16.44 -3.97 13.06
N GLU A 363 17.17 -2.89 13.33
CA GLU A 363 17.38 -2.37 14.68
C GLU A 363 16.06 -2.05 15.37
N TRP A 364 15.10 -1.46 14.66
CA TRP A 364 13.79 -1.17 15.23
C TRP A 364 12.99 -2.44 15.57
N VAL A 365 12.94 -3.44 14.67
CA VAL A 365 12.15 -4.66 14.91
C VAL A 365 12.82 -5.64 15.89
N PHE A 366 14.14 -5.72 15.91
CA PHE A 366 14.92 -6.65 16.75
C PHE A 366 15.45 -6.01 18.04
N GLY A 367 15.59 -4.69 18.09
CA GLY A 367 16.31 -3.95 19.15
C GLY A 367 17.81 -3.79 18.88
N GLU A 368 18.35 -4.51 17.91
CA GLU A 368 19.72 -4.43 17.40
C GLU A 368 19.75 -4.97 15.97
N VAL A 369 20.79 -4.68 15.19
CA VAL A 369 20.97 -5.36 13.89
C VAL A 369 21.42 -6.80 14.14
N PRO A 370 20.67 -7.83 13.70
CA PRO A 370 21.05 -9.21 13.95
C PRO A 370 22.43 -9.54 13.37
N ARG A 371 23.29 -10.18 14.17
CA ARG A 371 24.61 -10.64 13.73
C ARG A 371 24.48 -11.96 12.98
N THR A 372 25.10 -12.05 11.81
CA THR A 372 25.23 -13.32 11.07
C THR A 372 26.55 -13.98 11.41
N ASN A 373 26.54 -15.31 11.55
CA ASN A 373 27.74 -16.10 11.85
C ASN A 373 28.32 -16.83 10.61
N SER A 374 27.67 -16.69 9.45
CA SER A 374 28.10 -17.26 8.18
C SER A 374 27.50 -16.49 7.02
N ASN A 375 27.99 -16.75 5.80
CA ASN A 375 27.44 -16.21 4.56
C ASN A 375 26.26 -17.06 4.02
N ALA A 376 25.85 -18.11 4.74
CA ALA A 376 24.67 -18.89 4.39
C ALA A 376 23.40 -18.13 4.82
N GLU A 377 22.27 -18.46 4.20
CA GLU A 377 20.97 -17.95 4.63
C GLU A 377 20.67 -18.38 6.07
N GLN A 378 20.17 -17.45 6.88
CA GLN A 378 19.80 -17.70 8.28
C GLN A 378 18.42 -17.15 8.57
N VAL A 379 17.52 -17.99 9.08
CA VAL A 379 16.22 -17.57 9.59
C VAL A 379 16.38 -17.05 11.01
N ILE A 380 15.93 -15.82 11.25
CA ILE A 380 16.05 -15.10 12.51
C ILE A 380 14.64 -14.76 13.00
N PRO A 381 14.12 -15.43 14.05
CA PRO A 381 12.83 -15.10 14.63
C PRO A 381 12.84 -13.69 15.22
N LEU A 382 11.77 -12.93 15.00
CA LEU A 382 11.61 -11.63 15.67
C LEU A 382 11.31 -11.86 17.16
N PRO A 383 11.89 -11.05 18.09
CA PRO A 383 11.61 -11.14 19.51
C PRO A 383 10.11 -10.93 19.82
N ARG A 384 9.46 -10.09 19.01
CA ARG A 384 8.02 -9.82 19.06
C ARG A 384 7.48 -9.77 17.63
N PRO A 385 6.36 -10.44 17.32
CA PRO A 385 5.72 -10.28 16.02
C PRO A 385 5.33 -8.82 15.76
N VAL A 386 5.49 -8.36 14.52
CA VAL A 386 5.22 -6.97 14.14
C VAL A 386 4.15 -6.95 13.04
N PRO A 387 2.99 -6.35 13.29
CA PRO A 387 1.99 -6.08 12.26
C PRO A 387 2.52 -5.13 11.19
N VAL A 388 2.29 -5.48 9.92
CA VAL A 388 2.60 -4.66 8.76
C VAL A 388 1.31 -4.40 7.98
N TYR A 389 1.01 -3.12 7.80
CA TYR A 389 -0.12 -2.61 7.03
C TYR A 389 0.40 -2.03 5.72
N MET A 390 0.20 -2.76 4.63
CA MET A 390 0.41 -2.26 3.28
C MET A 390 -0.84 -1.49 2.86
N THR A 391 -0.72 -0.17 2.74
CA THR A 391 -1.81 0.74 2.40
C THR A 391 -1.52 1.54 1.14
N TYR A 392 -2.43 2.43 0.79
CA TYR A 392 -2.36 3.26 -0.41
C TYR A 392 -3.12 4.56 -0.20
N PHE A 393 -2.42 5.63 0.15
CA PHE A 393 -3.02 6.96 0.26
C PHE A 393 -2.67 7.85 -0.92
N THR A 394 -3.71 8.46 -1.48
CA THR A 394 -3.63 9.51 -2.51
C THR A 394 -4.06 10.87 -1.97
N VAL A 395 -4.37 10.93 -0.67
CA VAL A 395 -4.67 12.13 0.11
C VAL A 395 -3.97 11.99 1.45
N SER A 396 -3.11 12.95 1.78
CA SER A 396 -2.39 12.99 3.04
C SER A 396 -2.94 14.09 3.94
N PRO A 397 -3.02 13.87 5.27
CA PRO A 397 -3.23 14.95 6.22
C PRO A 397 -2.16 16.04 6.12
N ALA A 398 -2.57 17.30 6.30
CA ALA A 398 -1.68 18.45 6.38
C ALA A 398 -2.19 19.45 7.43
N ALA A 399 -1.32 20.35 7.91
CA ALA A 399 -1.67 21.32 8.95
C ALA A 399 -2.91 22.18 8.62
N GLY A 400 -3.14 22.49 7.34
CA GLY A 400 -4.28 23.28 6.85
C GLY A 400 -5.44 22.46 6.26
N GLY A 401 -5.44 21.13 6.42
CA GLY A 401 -6.46 20.25 5.83
C GLY A 401 -5.85 18.99 5.22
N VAL A 402 -5.87 18.90 3.89
CA VAL A 402 -5.34 17.77 3.13
C VAL A 402 -4.47 18.22 1.96
N ILE A 403 -3.59 17.33 1.51
CA ILE A 403 -2.86 17.47 0.25
C ILE A 403 -3.17 16.24 -0.61
N PHE A 404 -3.55 16.47 -1.86
CA PHE A 404 -3.75 15.40 -2.84
C PHE A 404 -2.42 14.97 -3.44
N ARG A 405 -2.33 13.69 -3.78
CA ARG A 405 -1.21 13.07 -4.48
C ARG A 405 -1.73 12.38 -5.75
N ASP A 406 -0.79 11.98 -6.59
CA ASP A 406 -1.08 11.16 -7.75
C ASP A 406 -1.69 9.81 -7.35
N ASP A 407 -2.40 9.18 -8.28
CA ASP A 407 -2.96 7.83 -8.14
C ASP A 407 -2.20 6.85 -9.05
N PRO A 408 -0.92 6.53 -8.75
CA PRO A 408 -0.05 5.73 -9.61
C PRO A 408 -0.61 4.35 -9.98
N TYR A 409 -1.51 3.80 -9.16
CA TYR A 409 -2.16 2.51 -9.39
C TYR A 409 -3.59 2.60 -9.91
N GLY A 410 -4.21 3.78 -9.97
CA GLY A 410 -5.62 3.93 -10.36
C GLY A 410 -6.61 3.35 -9.33
N PHE A 411 -6.20 3.23 -8.06
CA PHE A 411 -7.06 2.62 -7.03
C PHE A 411 -8.20 3.54 -6.60
N ASP A 412 -8.07 4.88 -6.77
CA ASP A 412 -9.19 5.79 -6.51
C ASP A 412 -10.29 5.60 -7.56
N GLU A 413 -9.91 5.41 -8.83
CA GLU A 413 -10.86 5.13 -9.92
C GLU A 413 -11.63 3.83 -9.68
N LEU A 414 -10.95 2.79 -9.17
CA LEU A 414 -11.59 1.53 -8.79
C LEU A 414 -12.48 1.67 -7.55
N ALA A 415 -12.10 2.52 -6.59
CA ALA A 415 -12.82 2.76 -5.35
C ALA A 415 -14.09 3.61 -5.55
N MET A 416 -14.08 4.53 -6.52
CA MET A 416 -15.18 5.46 -6.78
C MET A 416 -16.55 4.74 -6.94
N PRO A 417 -16.71 3.76 -7.86
CA PRO A 417 -17.97 3.03 -7.98
C PRO A 417 -18.26 2.15 -6.75
N GLN A 418 -17.22 1.62 -6.08
CA GLN A 418 -17.39 0.78 -4.87
C GLN A 418 -18.01 1.56 -3.70
N MET A 419 -17.76 2.86 -3.61
CA MET A 419 -18.30 3.72 -2.55
C MET A 419 -19.56 4.47 -2.93
N PHE A 420 -19.73 4.86 -4.20
CA PHE A 420 -20.70 5.89 -4.57
C PHE A 420 -21.78 5.45 -5.58
N ASP A 421 -21.67 4.28 -6.22
CA ASP A 421 -22.63 3.85 -7.26
C ASP A 421 -23.86 3.09 -6.71
N GLY A 422 -24.38 3.48 -5.54
CA GLY A 422 -25.45 2.75 -4.85
C GLY A 422 -26.36 3.57 -3.93
N GLU A 423 -26.71 4.79 -4.34
CA GLU A 423 -27.48 5.82 -3.60
C GLU A 423 -26.65 6.77 -2.74
N GLY A 424 -26.90 8.07 -2.92
CA GLY A 424 -26.39 9.17 -2.10
C GLY A 424 -25.44 10.10 -2.85
N GLN A 425 -26.01 11.10 -3.54
CA GLN A 425 -25.33 12.40 -3.63
C GLN A 425 -24.82 12.75 -2.22
N LEU A 426 -23.62 13.31 -2.12
CA LEU A 426 -23.18 13.97 -0.90
C LEU A 426 -24.19 15.09 -0.63
N ALA A 427 -25.24 14.80 0.12
CA ALA A 427 -26.10 15.81 0.71
C ALA A 427 -25.23 16.48 1.77
N LEU A 428 -24.45 17.45 1.32
CA LEU A 428 -23.67 18.34 2.16
C LEU A 428 -24.65 18.95 3.16
N ALA A 429 -24.41 18.72 4.46
CA ALA A 429 -25.13 19.44 5.49
C ALA A 429 -24.83 20.93 5.31
N SER A 430 -25.86 21.64 4.84
CA SER A 430 -25.95 23.10 4.78
C SER A 430 -25.82 23.74 6.14
#